data_AF-A0A3N5Q4K6-F1
#
_entry.id   AF-A0A3N5Q4K6-F1
#
_cell.length_a   1.000
_cell.length_b   1.000
_cell.length_c   1.000
_cell.angle_alpha   90.00
_cell.angle_beta   90.00
_cell.angle_gamma   90.00
#
_symmetry.space_group_name_H-M   'P 1'
#
loop_
_entity.id
_entity.type
_entity.pdbx_description
1 polymer ?
#
loop_
_entity_poly.entity_id
_entity_poly.type
_entity_poly.pdbx_seq_one_letter_code
_entity_poly.pdbx_strand_id
1 'polypeptide(L)'
;MQRVKADWTSKSREQTEYYVAKQKLSDLNLKDKIVYVGRTAKVVKGGRRFNFSAIVIVGDENGHVGYGLGKAGEVSDAVTKATEAAKKAVVKVRVMDGTIPHEVIGRFGAAKVLIRPAT
;
A
#
# COMPACT_ATOMS: atom_id res chain seq x y z
N MET A 1 10.62 -56.67 2.30
CA MET A 1 10.68 -55.44 3.12
C MET A 1 10.68 -54.25 2.15
N GLN A 2 9.50 -53.71 1.82
CA GLN A 2 9.35 -52.63 0.83
C GLN A 2 9.59 -51.28 1.50
N ARG A 3 10.58 -50.53 1.01
CA ARG A 3 10.94 -49.19 1.49
C ARG A 3 9.93 -48.21 0.90
N VAL A 4 8.96 -47.83 1.70
CA VAL A 4 7.92 -46.84 1.37
C VAL A 4 8.60 -45.53 0.97
N LYS A 5 8.39 -45.08 -0.26
CA LYS A 5 8.72 -43.71 -0.67
C LYS A 5 7.75 -42.79 0.07
N ALA A 6 8.25 -42.03 1.03
CA ALA A 6 7.50 -40.93 1.61
C ALA A 6 7.52 -39.79 0.60
N ASP A 7 6.35 -39.42 0.08
CA ASP A 7 6.20 -38.29 -0.84
C ASP A 7 6.19 -36.98 -0.02
N TRP A 8 7.38 -36.48 0.32
CA TRP A 8 7.60 -35.19 0.98
C TRP A 8 7.25 -33.97 0.09
N THR A 9 6.89 -34.21 -1.18
CA THR A 9 6.65 -33.19 -2.21
C THR A 9 5.20 -32.69 -2.27
N SER A 10 4.22 -33.42 -1.74
CA SER A 10 2.81 -33.00 -1.72
C SER A 10 2.44 -32.24 -0.45
N LYS A 11 2.87 -32.72 0.72
CA LYS A 11 2.61 -32.09 2.03
C LYS A 11 3.26 -30.72 2.22
N SER A 12 4.34 -30.43 1.50
CA SER A 12 5.03 -29.13 1.58
C SER A 12 4.24 -28.01 0.88
N ARG A 13 3.47 -28.33 -0.17
CA ARG A 13 2.65 -27.35 -0.90
C ARG A 13 1.44 -26.87 -0.07
N GLU A 14 0.74 -27.78 0.60
CA GLU A 14 -0.37 -27.44 1.51
C GLU A 14 0.10 -26.59 2.70
N GLN A 15 1.31 -26.85 3.21
CA GLN A 15 1.91 -26.09 4.31
C GLN A 15 2.31 -24.66 3.90
N THR A 16 2.63 -24.43 2.62
CA THR A 16 3.01 -23.08 2.13
C THR A 16 1.78 -22.19 1.90
N GLU A 17 0.63 -22.77 1.54
CA GLU A 17 -0.64 -22.04 1.42
C GLU A 17 -1.17 -21.54 2.78
N TYR A 18 -0.80 -22.20 3.89
CA TYR A 18 -1.32 -21.85 5.23
C TYR A 18 -0.74 -20.55 5.83
N TYR A 19 0.38 -20.03 5.30
CA TYR A 19 1.07 -18.85 5.85
C TYR A 19 0.80 -17.53 5.12
N VAL A 20 -0.11 -17.50 4.13
CA VAL A 20 -0.62 -16.25 3.56
C VAL A 20 -1.99 -15.98 4.14
N ALA A 21 -2.03 -15.55 5.40
CA ALA A 21 -3.22 -14.97 5.99
C ALA A 21 -3.55 -13.67 5.24
N LYS A 22 -4.33 -13.78 4.16
CA LYS A 22 -5.07 -12.68 3.57
C LYS A 22 -6.07 -12.20 4.62
N GLN A 23 -5.67 -11.26 5.46
CA GLN A 23 -6.65 -10.54 6.28
C GLN A 23 -7.65 -9.88 5.33
N LYS A 24 -8.94 -10.10 5.57
CA LYS A 24 -10.00 -9.50 4.77
C LYS A 24 -10.00 -8.00 5.03
N LEU A 25 -9.88 -7.23 3.95
CA LEU A 25 -9.89 -5.77 3.99
C LEU A 25 -11.18 -5.18 4.60
N SER A 26 -12.28 -5.97 4.60
CA SER A 26 -13.58 -5.59 5.19
C SER A 26 -13.56 -5.45 6.70
N ASP A 27 -12.64 -6.14 7.38
CA ASP A 27 -12.64 -6.24 8.83
C ASP A 27 -11.73 -5.16 9.45
N LEU A 28 -10.99 -4.42 8.63
CA LEU A 28 -10.09 -3.34 9.02
C LEU A 28 -10.81 -1.99 8.93
N ASN A 29 -10.82 -1.25 10.04
CA ASN A 29 -11.34 0.12 10.07
C ASN A 29 -10.31 1.08 9.46
N LEU A 30 -10.30 1.17 8.13
CA LEU A 30 -9.34 1.95 7.36
C LEU A 30 -9.76 3.41 7.25
N LYS A 31 -8.96 4.31 7.83
CA LYS A 31 -9.08 5.76 7.65
C LYS A 31 -8.30 6.22 6.43
N ASP A 32 -8.84 7.15 5.66
CA ASP A 32 -8.22 7.75 4.49
C ASP A 32 -7.74 9.19 4.77
N LYS A 33 -6.56 9.53 4.25
CA LYS A 33 -5.96 10.86 4.35
C LYS A 33 -5.42 11.29 3.00
N ILE A 34 -5.85 12.45 2.54
CA ILE A 34 -5.35 13.07 1.31
C ILE A 34 -3.99 13.71 1.61
N VAL A 35 -2.97 13.34 0.86
CA VAL A 35 -1.60 13.88 1.00
C VAL A 35 -1.37 15.01 0.02
N TYR A 36 -1.77 14.80 -1.23
CA TYR A 36 -1.49 15.73 -2.30
C TYR A 36 -2.62 15.72 -3.33
N VAL A 37 -2.99 16.90 -3.79
CA VAL A 37 -3.85 17.11 -4.96
C VAL A 37 -3.18 18.11 -5.88
N GLY A 38 -3.00 17.74 -7.14
CA GLY A 38 -2.35 18.56 -8.14
C GLY A 38 -3.15 18.62 -9.44
N ARG A 39 -3.07 19.75 -10.14
CA ARG A 39 -3.66 19.90 -11.47
C ARG A 39 -2.57 19.73 -12.54
N THR A 40 -2.76 18.75 -13.41
CA THR A 40 -1.94 18.55 -14.61
C THR A 40 -2.66 19.09 -15.85
N ALA A 41 -1.92 19.65 -16.81
CA ALA A 41 -2.48 20.26 -18.00
C ALA A 41 -1.86 19.66 -19.27
N LYS A 42 -2.69 19.29 -20.24
CA LYS A 42 -2.27 18.99 -21.62
C LYS A 42 -2.63 20.17 -22.51
N VAL A 43 -1.63 20.75 -23.18
CA VAL A 43 -1.85 21.84 -24.14
C VAL A 43 -2.39 21.27 -25.45
N VAL A 44 -3.40 21.93 -26.02
CA VAL A 44 -4.03 21.61 -27.30
C VAL A 44 -4.20 22.89 -28.12
N LYS A 45 -4.50 22.77 -29.41
CA LYS A 45 -4.60 23.92 -30.34
C LYS A 45 -5.54 25.03 -29.85
N GLY A 46 -6.57 24.71 -29.06
CA GLY A 46 -7.55 25.65 -28.54
C GLY A 46 -7.45 25.97 -27.04
N GLY A 47 -6.39 25.55 -26.33
CA GLY A 47 -6.22 25.85 -24.91
C GLY A 47 -5.52 24.76 -24.11
N ARG A 48 -5.96 24.55 -22.87
CA ARG A 48 -5.41 23.54 -21.96
C ARG A 48 -6.52 22.63 -21.45
N ARG A 49 -6.36 21.32 -21.61
CA ARG A 49 -7.21 20.32 -20.97
C ARG A 49 -6.60 19.97 -19.61
N PHE A 50 -7.35 20.24 -18.55
CA PHE A 50 -6.93 19.93 -17.18
C PHE A 50 -7.34 18.52 -16.77
N ASN A 51 -6.52 17.91 -15.93
CA ASN A 51 -6.84 16.72 -15.15
C ASN A 51 -6.27 16.89 -13.75
N PHE A 52 -6.89 16.28 -12.76
CA PHE A 52 -6.42 16.28 -11.38
C PHE A 52 -5.77 14.96 -11.03
N SER A 53 -4.63 15.02 -10.35
CA SER A 53 -3.95 13.89 -9.73
C SER A 53 -4.09 14.00 -8.22
N ALA A 54 -4.41 12.90 -7.55
CA ALA A 54 -4.49 12.81 -6.10
C ALA A 54 -3.59 11.67 -5.59
N ILE A 55 -2.96 11.90 -4.43
CA ILE A 55 -2.25 10.87 -3.67
C ILE A 55 -2.97 10.75 -2.32
N VAL A 56 -3.40 9.53 -2.01
CA VAL A 56 -4.15 9.21 -0.78
C VAL A 56 -3.42 8.10 -0.05
N ILE A 57 -3.34 8.23 1.27
CA ILE A 57 -2.88 7.19 2.18
C ILE A 57 -4.10 6.64 2.91
N VAL A 58 -4.15 5.33 3.09
CA VAL A 58 -5.19 4.61 3.83
C VAL A 58 -4.51 3.79 4.92
N GLY A 59 -5.05 3.78 6.13
CA GLY A 59 -4.51 2.94 7.21
C GLY A 59 -5.36 2.90 8.48
N ASP A 60 -5.03 1.96 9.36
CA ASP A 60 -5.77 1.70 10.60
C ASP A 60 -5.03 2.16 11.86
N GLU A 61 -3.94 2.95 11.70
CA GLU A 61 -3.03 3.41 12.77
C GLU A 61 -2.33 2.28 13.56
N ASN A 62 -2.65 1.02 13.29
CA ASN A 62 -2.14 -0.18 13.98
C ASN A 62 -1.17 -0.97 13.10
N GLY A 63 -0.44 -0.25 12.24
CA GLY A 63 0.58 -0.83 11.37
C GLY A 63 0.07 -1.34 10.02
N HIS A 64 -1.21 -1.23 9.67
CA HIS A 64 -1.66 -1.46 8.29
C HIS A 64 -1.75 -0.13 7.55
N VAL A 65 -0.96 0.00 6.48
CA VAL A 65 -0.92 1.22 5.66
C VAL A 65 -0.86 0.86 4.19
N GLY A 66 -1.57 1.64 3.37
CA GLY A 66 -1.56 1.55 1.91
C GLY A 66 -1.54 2.95 1.31
N TYR A 67 -1.01 3.08 0.12
CA TYR A 67 -1.03 4.34 -0.62
C TYR A 67 -1.56 4.12 -2.03
N GLY A 68 -2.17 5.15 -2.58
CA GLY A 68 -2.78 5.10 -3.90
C GLY A 68 -2.62 6.41 -4.63
N LEU A 69 -2.46 6.31 -5.95
CA LEU A 69 -2.47 7.44 -6.86
C LEU A 69 -3.71 7.34 -7.74
N GLY A 70 -4.42 8.45 -7.89
CA GLY A 70 -5.60 8.56 -8.73
C GLY A 70 -5.50 9.74 -9.68
N LYS A 71 -6.06 9.61 -10.88
CA LYS A 71 -6.14 10.69 -11.86
C LYS A 71 -7.51 10.71 -12.54
N ALA A 72 -8.12 11.88 -12.61
CA ALA A 72 -9.43 12.08 -13.24
C ALA A 72 -9.61 13.51 -13.78
N GLY A 73 -10.73 13.75 -14.45
CA GLY A 73 -11.11 15.09 -14.93
C GLY A 73 -11.52 16.03 -13.79
N GLU A 74 -12.04 15.46 -12.69
CA GLU A 74 -12.47 16.16 -11.48
C GLU A 74 -11.67 15.70 -10.25
N VAL A 75 -11.74 16.50 -9.18
CA VAL A 75 -10.97 16.25 -7.95
C VAL A 75 -11.57 15.09 -7.15
N SER A 76 -12.88 15.06 -6.95
CA SER A 76 -13.60 13.99 -6.23
C SER A 76 -13.31 12.62 -6.84
N ASP A 77 -13.46 12.51 -8.16
CA ASP A 77 -13.18 11.28 -8.89
C ASP A 77 -11.73 10.82 -8.78
N ALA A 78 -10.79 11.77 -8.77
CA ALA A 78 -9.37 11.45 -8.60
C ALA A 78 -9.09 10.89 -7.19
N VAL A 79 -9.73 11.45 -6.17
CA VAL A 79 -9.63 10.98 -4.78
C VAL A 79 -10.25 9.58 -4.64
N THR A 80 -11.47 9.35 -5.14
CA THR A 80 -12.12 8.03 -5.08
C THR A 80 -11.27 6.94 -5.74
N LYS A 81 -10.73 7.21 -6.94
CA LYS A 81 -9.81 6.28 -7.63
C LYS A 81 -8.53 6.03 -6.82
N ALA A 82 -7.97 7.05 -6.20
CA ALA A 82 -6.80 6.91 -5.34
C ALA A 82 -7.10 6.06 -4.10
N THR A 83 -8.24 6.27 -3.44
CA THR A 83 -8.67 5.50 -2.25
C THR A 83 -8.89 4.03 -2.58
N GLU A 84 -9.53 3.71 -3.71
CA GLU A 84 -9.69 2.32 -4.16
C GLU A 84 -8.36 1.63 -4.46
N ALA A 85 -7.41 2.36 -5.06
CA ALA A 85 -6.06 1.84 -5.31
C ALA A 85 -5.30 1.60 -3.99
N ALA A 86 -5.37 2.54 -3.05
CA ALA A 86 -4.71 2.43 -1.75
C ALA A 86 -5.22 1.24 -0.93
N LYS A 87 -6.55 1.02 -0.95
CA LYS A 87 -7.21 -0.13 -0.31
C LYS A 87 -6.71 -1.48 -0.81
N LYS A 88 -6.32 -1.58 -2.09
CA LYS A 88 -5.78 -2.83 -2.66
C LYS A 88 -4.31 -3.06 -2.32
N ALA A 89 -3.57 -2.01 -1.99
CA ALA A 89 -2.12 -2.02 -1.77
C ALA A 89 -1.75 -1.86 -0.28
N VAL A 90 -2.55 -2.42 0.63
CA VAL A 90 -2.27 -2.38 2.07
C VAL A 90 -1.13 -3.33 2.42
N VAL A 91 -0.16 -2.81 3.16
CA VAL A 91 1.01 -3.52 3.67
C VAL A 91 1.03 -3.43 5.20
N LYS A 92 1.45 -4.52 5.85
CA LYS A 92 1.66 -4.56 7.29
C LYS A 92 3.08 -4.10 7.62
N VAL A 93 3.17 -3.01 8.37
CA VAL A 93 4.39 -2.45 8.94
C VAL A 93 4.55 -2.93 10.38
N ARG A 94 5.80 -3.19 10.78
CA ARG A 94 6.12 -3.59 12.15
C ARG A 94 6.24 -2.35 13.03
N VAL A 95 5.30 -2.21 13.95
CA VAL A 95 5.30 -1.19 15.00
C VAL A 95 5.41 -1.91 16.34
N MET A 96 6.36 -1.49 17.19
CA MET A 96 6.50 -1.96 18.57
C MET A 96 6.31 -0.76 19.48
N ASP A 97 5.38 -0.84 20.43
CA ASP A 97 5.08 0.23 21.40
C ASP A 97 4.87 1.62 20.75
N GLY A 98 4.25 1.66 19.57
CA GLY A 98 4.00 2.88 18.81
C GLY A 98 5.22 3.44 18.05
N THR A 99 6.39 2.80 18.15
CA THR A 99 7.63 3.18 17.47
C THR A 99 8.11 2.09 16.52
N ILE A 100 9.18 2.37 15.79
CA ILE A 100 9.82 1.44 14.84
C ILE A 100 10.95 0.70 15.57
N PRO A 101 11.22 -0.58 15.27
CA PRO A 101 12.24 -1.36 15.97
C PRO A 101 13.68 -0.83 15.88
N HIS A 102 14.08 -0.30 14.73
CA HIS A 102 15.44 0.15 14.43
C HIS A 102 15.42 1.27 13.40
N GLU A 103 16.54 1.99 13.27
CA GLU A 103 16.68 3.04 12.28
C GLU A 103 16.65 2.47 10.86
N VAL A 104 15.85 3.08 9.98
CA VAL A 104 15.71 2.68 8.58
C VAL A 104 15.96 3.89 7.68
N ILE A 105 16.78 3.70 6.65
CA ILE A 105 17.00 4.66 5.59
C ILE A 105 16.26 4.19 4.33
N GLY A 106 15.14 4.83 4.02
CA GLY A 106 14.40 4.62 2.78
C GLY A 106 15.02 5.41 1.62
N ARG A 107 15.17 4.80 0.45
CA ARG A 107 15.64 5.48 -0.77
C ARG A 107 14.67 5.24 -1.92
N PHE A 108 14.28 6.30 -2.61
CA PHE A 108 13.48 6.23 -3.82
C PHE A 108 13.89 7.32 -4.80
N GLY A 109 14.52 6.93 -5.92
CA GLY A 109 15.15 7.89 -6.84
C GLY A 109 16.21 8.73 -6.13
N ALA A 110 16.09 10.05 -6.22
CA ALA A 110 16.96 11.00 -5.51
C ALA A 110 16.52 11.27 -4.05
N ALA A 111 15.35 10.77 -3.62
CA ALA A 111 14.85 10.99 -2.27
C ALA A 111 15.47 10.00 -1.27
N LYS A 112 15.85 10.52 -0.10
CA LYS A 112 16.32 9.76 1.06
C LYS A 112 15.49 10.15 2.27
N VAL A 113 14.88 9.17 2.92
CA VAL A 113 14.07 9.35 4.13
C VAL A 113 14.76 8.62 5.26
N LEU A 114 15.09 9.35 6.32
CA LEU A 114 15.61 8.78 7.56
C LEU A 114 14.44 8.58 8.53
N ILE A 115 14.24 7.35 8.98
CA ILE A 115 13.24 7.02 9.99
C ILE A 115 14.00 6.49 11.20
N ARG A 116 13.99 7.27 12.28
CA ARG A 116 14.67 6.93 13.54
C ARG A 116 13.62 6.62 14.60
N PRO A 117 13.79 5.54 15.39
CA PRO A 117 12.91 5.30 16.54
C PRO A 117 12.93 6.49 17.49
N ALA A 118 11.76 6.83 18.00
CA ALA A 118 11.64 7.59 19.23
C ALA A 118 11.75 6.60 20.39
N THR A 119 12.71 6.84 21.27
CA THR A 119 12.83 6.20 22.59
C THR A 119 11.92 6.91 23.57
#